data_AF-A0A061R415-F1
#
_entry.id   AF-A0A061R415-F1
#
_cell.length_a   1.000
_cell.length_b   1.000
_cell.length_c   1.000
_cell.angle_alpha   90.00
_cell.angle_beta   90.00
_cell.angle_gamma   90.00
#
_symmetry.space_group_name_H-M   'P 1'
#
loop_
_entity.id
_entity.type
_entity.pdbx_description
1 polymer ?
#
loop_
_entity_poly.entity_id
_entity_poly.type
_entity_poly.pdbx_seq_one_letter_code
_entity_poly.pdbx_strand_id
1 'polypeptide(L)'
;AIKCTAKPTAGHLEAQKRAAKTASSSEISGEMGATSASVSGSPAFISTLAGGGHGSARGFTASPQGFFSSGFTCDGGLAFSPDLRRLYVGSGPCTIKAETSYGQQSWQSVATRNQIRFLDFECEVVRVLCELPETPRALCCSQMGCLFVATYNKLYEVDCNSGEVTLVAGGGPAHSDASGESAGFSSIRSLAFDCNDNLLVVDSHCIRKVTLQRREVVTVCGSSQCAGHLDGFGENARFSSPEGICVDTDNNVYVADAGNHRIRKVRCGVEGWRSWQVTTIAGDGQARVVDAHGTAASMKSPSGVVCIHGWLYVVEPGTVRCVSPMGRVTTVAGSQHECGYADMAGTDARFNNSTQGRITSNGKGLVCLTDFHNKRLRSFMVHIESAVSIPPSTLHADLEGLISDASTTDFTITVEGKNLHTLRGLLIARSSHFSAMLDSNFKESKGNSITLTDDSFEAVRAVLLYLHTDRLQVPDEHAVEVLRLAMLWRLPRLQSLAEDHITRRITSSTVCSFLSAAERLHATELRAFCVRYIVLNFGSVQASGTFASLDKDLLCEVIQSIRI
;
A
#
# COMPACT_ATOMS: atom_id res chain seq x y z
N ALA A 1 2.37 42.01 29.21
CA ALA A 1 2.04 42.50 30.56
C ALA A 1 0.86 43.47 30.43
N ILE A 2 -0.20 43.28 31.25
CA ILE A 2 -1.30 44.23 31.59
C ILE A 2 -2.23 44.60 30.41
N LYS A 3 -3.48 44.15 30.22
CA LYS A 3 -4.70 43.85 31.01
C LYS A 3 -5.60 45.06 31.36
N CYS A 4 -6.90 44.91 31.04
CA CYS A 4 -8.13 45.58 31.57
C CYS A 4 -8.55 46.90 30.87
N THR A 5 -9.82 47.19 30.53
CA THR A 5 -11.12 47.06 31.24
C THR A 5 -12.29 47.13 30.22
N ALA A 6 -13.31 46.25 30.24
CA ALA A 6 -14.62 46.27 30.95
C ALA A 6 -15.80 46.99 30.23
N LYS A 7 -16.69 46.20 29.55
CA LYS A 7 -18.15 45.91 29.78
C LYS A 7 -19.10 47.04 30.31
N PRO A 8 -20.45 46.88 30.26
CA PRO A 8 -21.42 46.84 29.15
C PRO A 8 -22.62 47.82 29.42
N THR A 9 -23.62 47.92 28.53
CA THR A 9 -24.90 48.61 28.84
C THR A 9 -26.12 47.72 28.60
N ALA A 10 -27.14 47.97 29.41
CA ALA A 10 -28.20 47.05 29.82
C ALA A 10 -29.60 47.48 29.35
N GLY A 11 -30.54 46.54 29.47
CA GLY A 11 -32.00 46.73 29.49
C GLY A 11 -32.67 45.34 29.45
N HIS A 12 -32.94 44.63 30.56
CA HIS A 12 -34.17 44.65 31.40
C HIS A 12 -35.47 44.52 30.56
N LEU A 13 -36.47 43.67 30.86
CA LEU A 13 -36.75 42.72 31.96
C LEU A 13 -38.02 41.93 31.55
N GLU A 14 -38.11 40.65 31.97
CA GLU A 14 -39.30 39.82 32.33
C GLU A 14 -40.65 39.95 31.59
N ALA A 15 -41.17 38.89 30.96
CA ALA A 15 -41.83 37.68 31.51
C ALA A 15 -43.37 37.79 31.57
N GLN A 16 -44.07 36.82 30.98
CA GLN A 16 -45.21 36.13 31.61
C GLN A 16 -45.72 34.89 30.82
N LYS A 17 -45.49 33.72 31.43
CA LYS A 17 -46.41 32.58 31.66
C LYS A 17 -47.09 31.83 30.49
N ARG A 18 -46.54 30.63 30.25
CA ARG A 18 -47.15 29.26 30.30
C ARG A 18 -48.61 29.02 29.88
N ALA A 19 -48.71 28.06 28.92
CA ALA A 19 -49.55 26.85 28.90
C ALA A 19 -51.02 26.94 28.40
N ALA A 20 -51.32 26.28 27.27
CA ALA A 20 -51.96 24.95 27.22
C ALA A 20 -52.72 24.68 25.89
N LYS A 21 -52.69 23.40 25.48
CA LYS A 21 -53.70 22.62 24.73
C LYS A 21 -53.84 22.75 23.19
N THR A 22 -53.33 21.69 22.54
CA THR A 22 -54.03 20.76 21.60
C THR A 22 -55.18 21.25 20.72
N ALA A 23 -55.03 21.00 19.41
CA ALA A 23 -56.00 20.46 18.41
C ALA A 23 -55.78 21.15 17.05
N SER A 24 -55.10 20.50 16.10
CA SER A 24 -55.68 19.78 14.93
C SER A 24 -56.31 20.68 13.85
N SER A 25 -55.76 20.59 12.63
CA SER A 25 -56.28 20.91 11.28
C SER A 25 -55.21 21.68 10.48
N SER A 26 -54.44 20.99 9.64
CA SER A 26 -54.68 20.75 8.20
C SER A 26 -54.68 22.04 7.35
N GLU A 27 -53.59 22.21 6.59
CA GLU A 27 -53.44 22.80 5.23
C GLU A 27 -52.08 23.53 5.13
N ILE A 28 -51.04 22.84 4.68
CA ILE A 28 -50.48 22.88 3.31
C ILE A 28 -49.98 24.28 2.92
N SER A 29 -48.66 24.50 3.07
CA SER A 29 -47.80 24.92 1.94
C SER A 29 -46.33 25.05 2.37
N GLY A 30 -45.47 24.26 1.73
CA GLY A 30 -44.13 24.68 1.34
C GLY A 30 -43.01 24.52 2.37
N GLU A 31 -42.38 23.34 2.39
CA GLU A 31 -40.94 23.26 2.67
C GLU A 31 -40.27 22.22 1.78
N MET A 32 -39.11 22.61 1.27
CA MET A 32 -38.30 21.93 0.28
C MET A 32 -37.98 20.50 0.70
N GLY A 33 -38.46 19.53 -0.09
CA GLY A 33 -37.93 18.18 -0.08
C GLY A 33 -36.47 18.21 -0.55
N ALA A 34 -35.54 18.16 0.40
CA ALA A 34 -34.19 17.70 0.12
C ALA A 34 -34.31 16.21 -0.24
N THR A 35 -34.40 15.92 -1.53
CA THR A 35 -34.25 14.57 -2.07
C THR A 35 -32.85 14.09 -1.68
N SER A 36 -32.79 13.20 -0.69
CA SER A 36 -31.65 12.32 -0.49
C SER A 36 -31.48 11.51 -1.77
N ALA A 37 -30.53 11.91 -2.62
CA ALA A 37 -30.07 11.08 -3.71
C ALA A 37 -29.50 9.79 -3.10
N SER A 38 -30.30 8.72 -3.14
CA SER A 38 -29.86 7.38 -2.86
C SER A 38 -28.83 7.01 -3.93
N VAL A 39 -27.55 7.17 -3.60
CA VAL A 39 -26.47 6.49 -4.32
C VAL A 39 -26.59 5.01 -3.96
N SER A 40 -27.54 4.33 -4.61
CA SER A 40 -27.60 2.88 -4.71
C SER A 40 -27.02 2.54 -6.07
N GLY A 41 -25.75 2.15 -6.10
CA GLY A 41 -25.17 1.51 -7.28
C GLY A 41 -26.06 0.33 -7.69
N SER A 42 -26.15 0.09 -9.00
CA SER A 42 -26.90 -1.06 -9.53
C SER A 42 -26.50 -2.34 -8.78
N PRO A 43 -27.46 -3.23 -8.44
CA PRO A 43 -27.15 -4.42 -7.66
C PRO A 43 -26.13 -5.29 -8.40
N ALA A 44 -25.05 -5.68 -7.72
CA ALA A 44 -23.99 -6.48 -8.31
C ALA A 44 -24.54 -7.84 -8.74
N PHE A 45 -24.53 -8.15 -10.03
CA PHE A 45 -24.94 -9.48 -10.49
C PHE A 45 -23.80 -10.47 -10.32
N ILE A 46 -24.00 -11.49 -9.48
CA ILE A 46 -22.99 -12.52 -9.19
C ILE A 46 -23.19 -13.70 -10.15
N SER A 47 -22.11 -14.10 -10.82
CA SER A 47 -22.06 -15.27 -11.69
C SER A 47 -20.94 -16.23 -11.32
N THR A 48 -21.13 -17.52 -11.60
CA THR A 48 -20.08 -18.54 -11.43
C THR A 48 -19.17 -18.56 -12.67
N LEU A 49 -17.86 -18.41 -12.46
CA LEU A 49 -16.83 -18.57 -13.50
C LEU A 49 -16.36 -20.02 -13.66
N ALA A 50 -16.35 -20.79 -12.57
CA ALA A 50 -15.78 -22.13 -12.51
C ALA A 50 -16.32 -22.94 -11.31
N GLY A 51 -16.61 -24.23 -11.46
CA GLY A 51 -17.05 -25.11 -10.36
C GLY A 51 -17.66 -26.46 -10.77
N GLY A 52 -17.66 -27.43 -9.84
CA GLY A 52 -18.25 -28.77 -10.05
C GLY A 52 -19.76 -28.80 -9.76
N GLY A 53 -20.57 -29.15 -10.76
CA GLY A 53 -22.01 -29.28 -10.60
C GLY A 53 -22.42 -30.62 -9.97
N HIS A 54 -23.27 -30.59 -8.93
CA HIS A 54 -24.24 -31.65 -8.70
C HIS A 54 -25.59 -31.15 -9.19
N GLY A 55 -26.06 -31.73 -10.29
CA GLY A 55 -27.39 -31.49 -10.83
C GLY A 55 -28.49 -31.92 -9.85
N SER A 56 -29.60 -31.20 -9.86
CA SER A 56 -30.78 -31.52 -9.08
C SER A 56 -31.51 -32.75 -9.63
N ALA A 57 -31.79 -33.71 -8.73
CA ALA A 57 -32.92 -34.65 -8.69
C ALA A 57 -33.24 -35.54 -9.91
N ARG A 58 -32.96 -36.84 -9.80
CA ARG A 58 -33.96 -37.94 -9.60
C ARG A 58 -33.29 -39.31 -9.71
N GLY A 59 -33.56 -40.14 -8.69
CA GLY A 59 -33.48 -41.62 -8.65
C GLY A 59 -32.34 -42.33 -9.38
N PHE A 60 -31.37 -42.85 -8.62
CA PHE A 60 -30.88 -44.22 -8.78
C PHE A 60 -30.21 -44.67 -7.48
N THR A 61 -30.65 -45.81 -6.96
CA THR A 61 -30.08 -46.54 -5.82
C THR A 61 -28.79 -47.25 -6.24
N ALA A 62 -27.66 -46.96 -5.60
CA ALA A 62 -26.54 -47.89 -5.49
C ALA A 62 -25.74 -47.62 -4.21
N SER A 63 -25.54 -48.69 -3.44
CA SER A 63 -24.94 -48.78 -2.11
C SER A 63 -23.41 -48.55 -2.08
N PRO A 64 -22.82 -48.35 -0.89
CA PRO A 64 -21.57 -47.63 -0.69
C PRO A 64 -20.36 -48.56 -0.60
N GLN A 65 -19.30 -48.32 -1.37
CA GLN A 65 -17.95 -48.80 -1.02
C GLN A 65 -16.88 -47.80 -1.47
N GLY A 66 -16.17 -47.31 -0.45
CA GLY A 66 -14.86 -46.65 -0.41
C GLY A 66 -14.33 -45.97 -1.66
N PHE A 67 -14.00 -44.68 -1.59
CA PHE A 67 -12.68 -44.14 -1.91
C PHE A 67 -12.64 -42.63 -1.56
N PHE A 68 -11.70 -42.29 -0.68
CA PHE A 68 -11.20 -40.98 -0.19
C PHE A 68 -12.04 -39.71 -0.42
N SER A 69 -12.61 -39.22 0.68
CA SER A 69 -12.94 -37.82 0.91
C SER A 69 -11.66 -37.01 1.15
N SER A 70 -10.97 -36.54 0.11
CA SER A 70 -10.01 -35.44 0.26
C SER A 70 -10.70 -34.12 -0.08
N GLY A 71 -10.83 -33.29 0.95
CA GLY A 71 -11.48 -31.99 0.89
C GLY A 71 -10.73 -31.01 -0.01
N PHE A 72 -11.48 -30.11 -0.63
CA PHE A 72 -10.96 -28.97 -1.36
C PHE A 72 -10.55 -27.90 -0.33
N THR A 73 -9.29 -27.47 -0.34
CA THR A 73 -8.85 -26.24 0.34
C THR A 73 -8.34 -25.27 -0.73
N CYS A 74 -9.12 -24.23 -1.03
CA CYS A 74 -8.60 -23.05 -1.72
C CYS A 74 -8.07 -22.07 -0.66
N ASP A 75 -7.01 -22.48 0.03
CA ASP A 75 -6.23 -21.59 0.90
C ASP A 75 -5.32 -20.66 0.08
N GLY A 76 -5.21 -20.87 -1.24
CA GLY A 76 -4.32 -20.13 -2.12
C GLY A 76 -4.90 -18.81 -2.65
N GLY A 77 -4.01 -17.92 -3.07
CA GLY A 77 -4.35 -16.56 -3.50
C GLY A 77 -5.07 -16.48 -4.85
N LEU A 78 -5.55 -15.28 -5.18
CA LEU A 78 -6.08 -14.94 -6.50
C LEU A 78 -5.31 -13.74 -7.05
N ALA A 79 -4.84 -13.81 -8.30
CA ALA A 79 -4.15 -12.69 -8.95
C ALA A 79 -4.42 -12.66 -10.45
N PHE A 80 -4.67 -11.48 -11.02
CA PHE A 80 -4.66 -11.31 -12.47
C PHE A 80 -3.24 -11.17 -12.99
N SER A 81 -2.97 -11.67 -14.20
CA SER A 81 -1.73 -11.37 -14.92
C SER A 81 -1.64 -9.88 -15.26
N PRO A 82 -0.43 -9.33 -15.47
CA PRO A 82 -0.27 -7.90 -15.77
C PRO A 82 -0.97 -7.45 -17.06
N ASP A 83 -1.07 -8.32 -18.06
CA ASP A 83 -1.84 -8.07 -19.29
C ASP A 83 -3.36 -8.23 -19.12
N LEU A 84 -3.80 -8.64 -17.92
CA LEU A 84 -5.18 -8.89 -17.51
C LEU A 84 -5.87 -10.00 -18.32
N ARG A 85 -5.12 -10.81 -19.07
CA ARG A 85 -5.67 -11.90 -19.89
C ARG A 85 -5.83 -13.20 -19.11
N ARG A 86 -5.11 -13.36 -17.99
CA ARG A 86 -5.09 -14.59 -17.19
C ARG A 86 -5.46 -14.28 -15.75
N LEU A 87 -6.12 -15.25 -15.12
CA LEU A 87 -6.43 -15.24 -13.69
C LEU A 87 -5.73 -16.43 -13.05
N TYR A 88 -4.71 -16.14 -12.25
CA TYR A 88 -4.02 -17.12 -11.43
C TYR A 88 -4.84 -17.41 -10.18
N VAL A 89 -5.04 -18.69 -9.89
CA VAL A 89 -5.69 -19.16 -8.67
C VAL A 89 -4.77 -20.16 -8.01
N GLY A 90 -4.31 -19.84 -6.80
CA GLY A 90 -3.56 -20.75 -5.97
C GLY A 90 -4.52 -21.79 -5.41
N SER A 91 -4.25 -23.06 -5.68
CA SER A 91 -4.94 -24.17 -5.03
C SER A 91 -3.89 -25.04 -4.33
N GLY A 92 -4.24 -25.58 -3.16
CA GLY A 92 -3.60 -26.80 -2.68
C GLY A 92 -3.81 -27.95 -3.68
N PRO A 93 -3.52 -29.21 -3.32
CA PRO A 93 -3.63 -30.34 -4.24
C PRO A 93 -5.11 -30.67 -4.56
N CYS A 94 -5.81 -29.84 -5.34
CA CYS A 94 -7.18 -30.03 -5.79
C CYS A 94 -7.55 -29.10 -6.96
N THR A 95 -8.12 -29.74 -7.99
CA THR A 95 -8.62 -29.25 -9.27
C THR A 95 -9.61 -28.09 -9.25
N ILE A 96 -9.41 -27.10 -10.14
CA ILE A 96 -10.47 -26.21 -10.65
C ILE A 96 -10.85 -26.64 -12.08
N LYS A 97 -12.15 -26.59 -12.42
CA LYS A 97 -12.70 -26.67 -13.79
C LYS A 97 -13.42 -25.34 -14.06
N ALA A 98 -12.97 -24.58 -15.05
CA ALA A 98 -13.63 -23.37 -15.54
C ALA A 98 -14.23 -23.62 -16.93
N GLU A 99 -15.51 -23.27 -17.12
CA GLU A 99 -16.20 -23.21 -18.40
C GLU A 99 -17.04 -21.93 -18.43
N THR A 100 -16.77 -21.01 -19.35
CA THR A 100 -17.80 -20.09 -19.90
C THR A 100 -17.36 -19.53 -21.26
N SER A 101 -18.32 -19.39 -22.16
CA SER A 101 -18.19 -18.81 -23.51
C SER A 101 -18.67 -17.36 -23.57
N TYR A 102 -17.93 -16.50 -24.29
CA TYR A 102 -18.51 -15.39 -25.07
C TYR A 102 -17.60 -15.05 -26.25
N GLY A 103 -18.14 -15.13 -27.46
CA GLY A 103 -17.41 -14.97 -28.73
C GLY A 103 -16.81 -16.29 -29.23
N GLN A 104 -17.02 -16.63 -30.51
CA GLN A 104 -16.66 -17.92 -31.11
C GLN A 104 -15.19 -18.33 -30.90
N GLN A 105 -14.89 -19.11 -29.87
CA GLN A 105 -13.89 -20.19 -29.87
C GLN A 105 -14.36 -21.25 -28.87
N SER A 106 -14.51 -22.49 -29.35
CA SER A 106 -15.02 -23.63 -28.58
C SER A 106 -13.94 -24.17 -27.64
N TRP A 107 -14.18 -24.09 -26.33
CA TRP A 107 -13.35 -24.70 -25.29
C TRP A 107 -13.60 -26.22 -25.25
N GLN A 108 -12.56 -27.05 -25.37
CA GLN A 108 -12.68 -28.53 -25.27
C GLN A 108 -11.93 -29.08 -24.05
N SER A 109 -12.48 -30.13 -23.43
CA SER A 109 -11.98 -30.73 -22.18
C SER A 109 -11.47 -32.17 -22.41
N VAL A 110 -10.29 -32.54 -21.91
CA VAL A 110 -9.78 -33.94 -21.92
C VAL A 110 -9.17 -34.33 -20.56
N ALA A 111 -9.49 -35.53 -20.05
CA ALA A 111 -9.18 -35.99 -18.69
C ALA A 111 -8.00 -36.95 -18.60
N THR A 112 -7.05 -36.68 -17.69
CA THR A 112 -6.09 -37.66 -17.14
C THR A 112 -5.69 -37.31 -15.70
N ARG A 113 -5.10 -38.30 -15.01
CA ARG A 113 -4.84 -38.38 -13.57
C ARG A 113 -3.96 -37.23 -13.06
N ASN A 114 -4.38 -36.59 -11.95
CA ASN A 114 -3.63 -35.63 -11.09
C ASN A 114 -3.47 -34.15 -11.52
N GLN A 115 -4.41 -33.46 -12.19
CA GLN A 115 -4.16 -32.04 -12.56
C GLN A 115 -5.35 -31.08 -12.48
N ILE A 116 -5.09 -29.92 -11.85
CA ILE A 116 -5.83 -28.65 -11.89
C ILE A 116 -5.95 -28.14 -13.33
N ARG A 117 -7.11 -27.57 -13.74
CA ARG A 117 -7.30 -27.00 -15.08
C ARG A 117 -7.53 -25.48 -15.02
N PHE A 118 -6.69 -24.73 -15.73
CA PHE A 118 -6.93 -23.34 -16.12
C PHE A 118 -6.86 -23.19 -17.64
N LEU A 119 -7.49 -22.12 -18.15
CA LEU A 119 -7.48 -21.71 -19.54
C LEU A 119 -6.05 -21.29 -19.93
N ASP A 120 -5.55 -21.86 -21.03
CA ASP A 120 -4.22 -21.67 -21.66
C ASP A 120 -3.12 -22.62 -21.13
N PHE A 121 -2.99 -23.77 -21.79
CA PHE A 121 -2.21 -24.96 -21.37
C PHE A 121 -0.69 -24.90 -21.65
N GLU A 122 -0.15 -23.76 -22.09
CA GLU A 122 1.28 -23.63 -22.44
C GLU A 122 2.07 -22.70 -21.51
N CYS A 123 1.58 -22.42 -20.30
CA CYS A 123 2.26 -21.51 -19.39
C CYS A 123 3.10 -22.30 -18.37
N GLU A 124 4.43 -22.21 -18.47
CA GLU A 124 5.41 -22.86 -17.56
C GLU A 124 5.13 -22.58 -16.07
N VAL A 125 4.50 -21.45 -15.77
CA VAL A 125 4.03 -21.02 -14.43
C VAL A 125 3.14 -22.05 -13.74
N VAL A 126 2.27 -22.75 -14.47
CA VAL A 126 1.31 -23.70 -13.86
C VAL A 126 2.01 -24.95 -13.35
N ARG A 127 3.01 -25.45 -14.11
CA ARG A 127 3.84 -26.58 -13.70
C ARG A 127 4.61 -26.23 -12.43
N VAL A 128 5.16 -25.02 -12.40
CA VAL A 128 5.99 -24.48 -11.33
C VAL A 128 5.23 -24.30 -10.02
N LEU A 129 4.02 -23.76 -10.05
CA LEU A 129 3.18 -23.64 -8.85
C LEU A 129 2.84 -25.00 -8.21
N CYS A 130 2.76 -26.06 -9.01
CA CYS A 130 2.52 -27.43 -8.54
C CYS A 130 3.78 -28.11 -7.99
N GLU A 131 4.98 -27.63 -8.38
CA GLU A 131 6.28 -28.14 -7.96
C GLU A 131 6.82 -27.42 -6.71
N LEU A 132 6.16 -26.35 -6.25
CA LEU A 132 6.54 -25.67 -5.01
C LEU A 132 6.48 -26.63 -3.80
N PRO A 133 7.45 -26.56 -2.88
CA PRO A 133 7.56 -27.49 -1.76
C PRO A 133 6.44 -27.36 -0.74
N GLU A 134 5.73 -26.23 -0.73
CA GLU A 134 4.63 -25.93 0.19
C GLU A 134 3.46 -25.29 -0.55
N THR A 135 2.25 -25.44 0.00
CA THR A 135 1.02 -24.93 -0.62
C THR A 135 1.03 -23.39 -0.72
N PRO A 136 0.77 -22.81 -1.90
CA PRO A 136 0.57 -21.37 -2.04
C PRO A 136 -0.58 -20.87 -1.16
N ARG A 137 -0.36 -19.75 -0.44
CA ARG A 137 -1.36 -19.07 0.40
C ARG A 137 -1.80 -17.72 -0.18
N ALA A 138 -0.89 -17.04 -0.86
CA ALA A 138 -1.14 -15.74 -1.46
C ALA A 138 -0.39 -15.58 -2.78
N LEU A 139 -0.98 -14.82 -3.69
CA LEU A 139 -0.47 -14.55 -5.03
C LEU A 139 -0.63 -13.06 -5.31
N CYS A 140 0.33 -12.46 -6.00
CA CYS A 140 0.19 -11.13 -6.61
C CYS A 140 1.14 -11.00 -7.80
N CYS A 141 0.78 -10.20 -8.80
CA CYS A 141 1.66 -9.93 -9.93
C CYS A 141 2.27 -8.53 -9.80
N SER A 142 3.55 -8.39 -10.16
CA SER A 142 4.18 -7.07 -10.32
C SER A 142 3.74 -6.42 -11.63
N GLN A 143 3.92 -5.11 -11.73
CA GLN A 143 3.65 -4.38 -12.98
C GLN A 143 4.58 -4.83 -14.13
N MET A 144 5.72 -5.43 -13.80
CA MET A 144 6.77 -5.84 -14.75
C MET A 144 6.61 -7.26 -15.32
N GLY A 145 5.60 -8.03 -14.91
CA GLY A 145 5.38 -9.38 -15.47
C GLY A 145 5.65 -10.56 -14.52
N CYS A 146 6.19 -10.33 -13.32
CA CYS A 146 6.55 -11.40 -12.40
C CYS A 146 5.38 -11.80 -11.51
N LEU A 147 5.20 -13.09 -11.26
CA LEU A 147 4.23 -13.61 -10.30
C LEU A 147 4.93 -13.88 -8.97
N PHE A 148 4.45 -13.26 -7.90
CA PHE A 148 4.92 -13.51 -6.54
C PHE A 148 3.98 -14.48 -5.83
N VAL A 149 4.58 -15.47 -5.19
CA VAL A 149 3.89 -16.58 -4.53
C VAL A 149 4.38 -16.68 -3.11
N ALA A 150 3.49 -16.54 -2.14
CA ALA A 150 3.81 -16.81 -0.75
C ALA A 150 3.26 -18.17 -0.31
N THR A 151 4.08 -18.94 0.41
CA THR A 151 3.66 -20.12 1.17
C THR A 151 3.38 -19.71 2.61
N TYR A 152 3.47 -20.63 3.58
CA TYR A 152 3.26 -20.29 4.98
C TYR A 152 4.30 -19.30 5.52
N ASN A 153 5.57 -19.47 5.16
CA ASN A 153 6.68 -18.65 5.68
C ASN A 153 7.74 -18.29 4.64
N LYS A 154 7.49 -18.55 3.35
CA LYS A 154 8.42 -18.22 2.26
C LYS A 154 7.73 -17.43 1.17
N LEU A 155 8.52 -16.58 0.52
CA LEU A 155 8.11 -15.74 -0.59
C LEU A 155 8.97 -16.08 -1.80
N TYR A 156 8.31 -16.45 -2.89
CA TYR A 156 8.92 -16.80 -4.16
C TYR A 156 8.52 -15.80 -5.24
N GLU A 157 9.44 -15.56 -6.17
CA GLU A 157 9.19 -14.91 -7.45
C GLU A 157 9.20 -16.00 -8.53
N VAL A 158 8.23 -15.94 -9.42
CA VAL A 158 8.07 -16.84 -10.55
C VAL A 158 8.08 -16.01 -11.83
N ASP A 159 9.08 -16.24 -12.68
CA ASP A 159 9.10 -15.66 -14.01
C ASP A 159 7.99 -16.29 -14.86
N CYS A 160 7.10 -15.45 -15.39
CA CYS A 160 5.91 -15.93 -16.10
C CYS A 160 6.19 -16.53 -17.48
N ASN A 161 7.38 -16.28 -18.04
CA ASN A 161 7.79 -16.71 -19.36
C ASN A 161 8.66 -17.97 -19.30
N SER A 162 9.59 -18.05 -18.34
CA SER A 162 10.54 -19.17 -18.18
C SER A 162 10.15 -20.19 -17.10
N GLY A 163 9.16 -19.84 -16.26
CA GLY A 163 8.80 -20.67 -15.10
C GLY A 163 9.90 -20.73 -14.02
N GLU A 164 10.97 -19.95 -14.12
CA GLU A 164 12.02 -19.95 -13.11
C GLU A 164 11.48 -19.48 -11.75
N VAL A 165 11.77 -20.26 -10.69
CA VAL A 165 11.39 -19.92 -9.31
C VAL A 165 12.61 -19.43 -8.55
N THR A 166 12.51 -18.24 -8.01
CA THR A 166 13.54 -17.68 -7.13
C THR A 166 12.96 -17.45 -5.74
N LEU A 167 13.66 -17.93 -4.70
CA LEU A 167 13.34 -17.56 -3.33
C LEU A 167 13.71 -16.09 -3.11
N VAL A 168 12.70 -15.26 -2.85
CA VAL A 168 12.87 -13.82 -2.58
C VAL A 168 13.27 -13.62 -1.13
N ALA A 169 12.51 -14.21 -0.20
CA ALA A 169 12.74 -14.12 1.22
C ALA A 169 12.07 -15.27 1.99
N GLY A 170 12.59 -15.59 3.18
CA GLY A 170 12.05 -16.63 4.05
C GLY A 170 12.99 -17.82 4.20
N GLY A 171 13.53 -17.97 5.40
CA GLY A 171 14.45 -19.05 5.80
C GLY A 171 15.02 -18.85 7.20
N GLY A 172 14.99 -17.60 7.68
CA GLY A 172 15.41 -17.21 9.01
C GLY A 172 14.38 -17.50 10.10
N PRO A 173 14.72 -17.20 11.36
CA PRO A 173 13.81 -17.36 12.50
C PRO A 173 12.49 -16.61 12.29
N ALA A 174 11.38 -17.19 12.75
CA ALA A 174 10.06 -16.59 12.57
C ALA A 174 10.06 -15.10 12.99
N HIS A 175 9.55 -14.25 12.09
CA HIS A 175 9.46 -12.78 12.24
C HIS A 175 10.79 -12.00 12.24
N SER A 176 11.92 -12.55 11.82
CA SER A 176 13.17 -11.78 11.72
C SER A 176 13.14 -10.78 10.56
N ASP A 177 13.43 -9.50 10.85
CA ASP A 177 13.77 -8.49 9.84
C ASP A 177 15.22 -8.72 9.37
N ALA A 178 15.39 -8.92 8.07
CA ALA A 178 16.68 -9.16 7.43
C ALA A 178 16.51 -9.19 5.90
N SER A 179 17.59 -9.46 5.16
CA SER A 179 17.54 -9.64 3.71
C SER A 179 17.47 -11.11 3.31
N GLY A 180 16.70 -11.40 2.27
CA GLY A 180 16.67 -12.70 1.60
C GLY A 180 16.30 -13.86 2.52
N GLU A 181 17.09 -14.92 2.48
CA GLU A 181 16.87 -16.13 3.28
C GLU A 181 17.04 -15.90 4.78
N SER A 182 17.77 -14.87 5.21
CA SER A 182 17.92 -14.53 6.62
C SER A 182 16.66 -13.90 7.22
N ALA A 183 15.76 -13.40 6.38
CA ALA A 183 14.45 -12.93 6.81
C ALA A 183 13.55 -14.12 7.14
N GLY A 184 12.69 -13.95 8.13
CA GLY A 184 11.75 -14.98 8.53
C GLY A 184 10.35 -14.42 8.66
N PHE A 185 9.38 -15.19 8.18
CA PHE A 185 7.96 -14.91 8.30
C PHE A 185 7.31 -15.90 9.28
N SER A 186 6.30 -15.45 10.01
CA SER A 186 5.59 -16.30 10.97
C SER A 186 4.37 -16.99 10.37
N SER A 187 3.60 -16.28 9.57
CA SER A 187 2.41 -16.77 8.86
C SER A 187 1.99 -15.74 7.81
N ILE A 188 2.45 -15.92 6.58
CA ILE A 188 2.04 -15.06 5.46
C ILE A 188 0.57 -15.34 5.11
N ARG A 189 -0.24 -14.29 5.04
CA ARG A 189 -1.67 -14.39 4.70
C ARG A 189 -2.04 -13.75 3.37
N SER A 190 -1.42 -12.62 3.03
CA SER A 190 -1.72 -11.90 1.79
C SER A 190 -0.56 -11.00 1.36
N LEU A 191 -0.59 -10.62 0.09
CA LEU A 191 0.43 -9.85 -0.62
C LEU A 191 -0.23 -8.73 -1.42
N ALA A 192 0.40 -7.55 -1.47
CA ALA A 192 0.04 -6.49 -2.40
C ALA A 192 1.26 -5.63 -2.74
N PHE A 193 1.30 -5.10 -3.96
CA PHE A 193 2.31 -4.13 -4.36
C PHE A 193 1.93 -2.71 -3.96
N ASP A 194 2.91 -1.94 -3.48
CA ASP A 194 2.80 -0.49 -3.34
C ASP A 194 3.12 0.23 -4.67
N CYS A 195 2.90 1.54 -4.74
CA CYS A 195 3.12 2.30 -5.98
C CYS A 195 4.60 2.40 -6.39
N ASN A 196 5.53 2.02 -5.51
CA ASN A 196 6.97 2.04 -5.75
C ASN A 196 7.51 0.61 -6.03
N ASP A 197 6.62 -0.34 -6.31
CA ASP A 197 6.93 -1.74 -6.58
C ASP A 197 7.60 -2.49 -5.40
N ASN A 198 7.38 -2.00 -4.17
CA ASN A 198 7.68 -2.80 -2.97
C ASN A 198 6.51 -3.74 -2.68
N LEU A 199 6.83 -4.90 -2.13
CA LEU A 199 5.83 -5.88 -1.76
C LEU A 199 5.43 -5.71 -0.29
N LEU A 200 4.16 -5.42 -0.04
CA LEU A 200 3.56 -5.44 1.28
C LEU A 200 3.03 -6.84 1.59
N VAL A 201 3.40 -7.35 2.75
CA VAL A 201 3.10 -8.72 3.19
C VAL A 201 2.35 -8.65 4.52
N VAL A 202 1.19 -9.28 4.57
CA VAL A 202 0.50 -9.53 5.84
C VAL A 202 1.15 -10.76 6.48
N ASP A 203 1.82 -10.57 7.61
CA ASP A 203 2.52 -11.63 8.35
C ASP A 203 2.08 -11.65 9.81
N SER A 204 1.40 -12.72 10.24
CA SER A 204 0.83 -12.84 11.58
C SER A 204 -0.02 -11.60 11.96
N HIS A 205 0.36 -10.82 12.98
CA HIS A 205 -0.36 -9.63 13.47
C HIS A 205 0.27 -8.30 13.02
N CYS A 206 1.03 -8.32 11.91
CA CYS A 206 1.72 -7.14 11.40
C CYS A 206 1.71 -7.08 9.86
N ILE A 207 2.10 -5.92 9.36
CA ILE A 207 2.41 -5.71 7.94
C ILE A 207 3.91 -5.55 7.81
N ARG A 208 4.49 -6.29 6.86
CA ARG A 208 5.91 -6.28 6.49
C ARG A 208 6.04 -5.65 5.11
N LYS A 209 7.16 -4.99 4.83
CA LYS A 209 7.52 -4.51 3.50
C LYS A 209 8.77 -5.23 3.02
N VAL A 210 8.74 -5.71 1.79
CA VAL A 210 9.88 -6.31 1.09
C VAL A 210 10.32 -5.37 -0.02
N THR A 211 11.52 -4.83 0.10
CA THR A 211 12.16 -4.05 -0.95
C THR A 211 12.86 -5.01 -1.91
N LEU A 212 12.27 -5.26 -3.09
CA LEU A 212 12.69 -6.34 -3.99
C LEU A 212 14.17 -6.23 -4.43
N GLN A 213 14.66 -5.03 -4.72
CA GLN A 213 16.04 -4.79 -5.18
C GLN A 213 17.11 -5.31 -4.21
N ARG A 214 16.87 -5.16 -2.90
CA ARG A 214 17.79 -5.58 -1.83
C ARG A 214 17.33 -6.85 -1.10
N ARG A 215 16.16 -7.37 -1.48
CA ARG A 215 15.40 -8.42 -0.79
C ARG A 215 15.25 -8.17 0.71
N GLU A 216 15.22 -6.91 1.10
CA GLU A 216 15.19 -6.48 2.50
C GLU A 216 13.75 -6.55 3.01
N VAL A 217 13.54 -7.28 4.11
CA VAL A 217 12.25 -7.40 4.79
C VAL A 217 12.28 -6.60 6.08
N VAL A 218 11.36 -5.64 6.20
CA VAL A 218 11.20 -4.80 7.39
C VAL A 218 9.76 -4.83 7.90
N THR A 219 9.60 -4.79 9.22
CA THR A 219 8.29 -4.63 9.85
C THR A 219 7.88 -3.16 9.78
N VAL A 220 6.73 -2.87 9.17
CA VAL A 220 6.28 -1.47 8.96
C VAL A 220 5.23 -1.03 9.96
N CYS A 221 4.29 -1.91 10.33
CA CYS A 221 3.32 -1.62 11.39
C CYS A 221 2.70 -2.89 11.97
N GLY A 222 2.17 -2.78 13.20
CA GLY A 222 1.67 -3.92 13.96
C GLY A 222 2.78 -4.63 14.76
N SER A 223 2.40 -5.68 15.48
CA SER A 223 3.33 -6.47 16.30
C SER A 223 2.93 -7.93 16.23
N SER A 224 3.79 -8.78 15.66
CA SER A 224 3.50 -10.21 15.45
C SER A 224 3.20 -10.99 16.73
N GLN A 225 3.68 -10.53 17.88
CA GLN A 225 3.52 -11.17 19.19
C GLN A 225 2.33 -10.63 19.99
N CYS A 226 1.80 -9.47 19.60
CA CYS A 226 0.75 -8.78 20.35
C CYS A 226 -0.46 -8.53 19.45
N ALA A 227 -1.46 -9.41 19.52
CA ALA A 227 -2.75 -9.17 18.89
C ALA A 227 -3.51 -8.02 19.59
N GLY A 228 -4.33 -7.30 18.84
CA GLY A 228 -5.19 -6.23 19.37
C GLY A 228 -5.71 -5.33 18.26
N HIS A 229 -6.41 -4.24 18.58
CA HIS A 229 -7.05 -3.35 17.60
C HIS A 229 -6.64 -1.88 17.73
N LEU A 230 -5.58 -1.58 18.48
CA LEU A 230 -5.13 -0.22 18.74
C LEU A 230 -4.72 0.48 17.44
N ASP A 231 -5.31 1.65 17.16
CA ASP A 231 -4.84 2.59 16.13
C ASP A 231 -3.56 3.27 16.63
N GLY A 232 -2.65 3.63 15.71
CA GLY A 232 -1.37 4.21 16.10
C GLY A 232 -0.31 4.18 15.01
N PHE A 233 0.92 4.52 15.39
CA PHE A 233 2.05 4.57 14.47
C PHE A 233 2.95 3.34 14.58
N GLY A 234 3.36 2.79 13.44
CA GLY A 234 4.32 1.71 13.33
C GLY A 234 3.95 0.51 14.20
N GLU A 235 4.91 0.06 15.00
CA GLU A 235 4.75 -1.06 15.92
C GLU A 235 3.83 -0.77 17.12
N ASN A 236 3.35 0.46 17.33
CA ASN A 236 2.35 0.75 18.37
C ASN A 236 0.93 0.41 17.93
N ALA A 237 0.67 0.35 16.62
CA ALA A 237 -0.58 -0.16 16.11
C ALA A 237 -0.71 -1.66 16.43
N ARG A 238 -1.95 -2.16 16.52
CA ARG A 238 -2.23 -3.58 16.75
C ARG A 238 -3.26 -4.06 15.74
N PHE A 239 -3.00 -5.25 15.20
CA PHE A 239 -3.92 -6.03 14.38
C PHE A 239 -4.22 -7.37 15.08
N SER A 240 -5.30 -8.04 14.69
CA SER A 240 -5.66 -9.38 15.15
C SER A 240 -6.07 -10.20 13.95
N SER A 241 -5.26 -11.20 13.63
CA SER A 241 -5.37 -12.05 12.43
C SER A 241 -5.78 -11.28 11.15
N PRO A 242 -5.03 -10.27 10.71
CA PRO A 242 -5.28 -9.64 9.41
C PRO A 242 -5.14 -10.66 8.28
N GLU A 243 -6.06 -10.65 7.32
CA GLU A 243 -6.16 -11.67 6.25
C GLU A 243 -5.89 -11.09 4.86
N GLY A 244 -6.48 -9.95 4.52
CA GLY A 244 -6.38 -9.35 3.18
C GLY A 244 -5.73 -7.97 3.20
N ILE A 245 -5.03 -7.63 2.12
CA ILE A 245 -4.40 -6.33 1.90
C ILE A 245 -4.62 -5.87 0.47
N CYS A 246 -4.84 -4.57 0.27
CA CYS A 246 -4.79 -3.94 -1.04
C CYS A 246 -4.23 -2.52 -0.93
N VAL A 247 -3.80 -1.96 -2.05
CA VAL A 247 -3.23 -0.60 -2.13
C VAL A 247 -4.00 0.18 -3.19
N ASP A 248 -4.32 1.45 -2.91
CA ASP A 248 -4.91 2.35 -3.90
C ASP A 248 -3.85 3.12 -4.71
N THR A 249 -4.30 3.88 -5.70
CA THR A 249 -3.43 4.68 -6.58
C THR A 249 -2.70 5.81 -5.85
N ASP A 250 -3.20 6.23 -4.68
CA ASP A 250 -2.58 7.23 -3.81
C ASP A 250 -1.63 6.59 -2.78
N ASN A 251 -1.32 5.30 -2.95
CA ASN A 251 -0.47 4.50 -2.07
C ASN A 251 -1.00 4.38 -0.63
N ASN A 252 -2.31 4.53 -0.42
CA ASN A 252 -2.92 4.12 0.84
C ASN A 252 -3.13 2.60 0.84
N VAL A 253 -2.81 1.99 1.97
CA VAL A 253 -2.95 0.55 2.17
C VAL A 253 -4.22 0.28 2.97
N TYR A 254 -5.01 -0.70 2.57
CA TYR A 254 -6.19 -1.14 3.28
C TYR A 254 -6.03 -2.59 3.70
N VAL A 255 -6.31 -2.86 4.97
CA VAL A 255 -6.11 -4.17 5.60
C VAL A 255 -7.43 -4.66 6.17
N ALA A 256 -7.80 -5.88 5.81
CA ALA A 256 -8.90 -6.61 6.42
C ALA A 256 -8.40 -7.26 7.73
N ASP A 257 -8.71 -6.61 8.85
CA ASP A 257 -8.28 -7.00 10.20
C ASP A 257 -9.29 -7.97 10.79
N ALA A 258 -9.27 -9.21 10.27
CA ALA A 258 -10.36 -10.17 10.37
C ALA A 258 -10.74 -10.52 11.82
N GLY A 259 -9.74 -10.74 12.68
CA GLY A 259 -9.92 -11.07 14.09
C GLY A 259 -10.45 -9.90 14.94
N ASN A 260 -10.33 -8.67 14.44
CA ASN A 260 -10.90 -7.48 15.07
C ASN A 260 -12.18 -7.00 14.39
N HIS A 261 -12.66 -7.67 13.34
CA HIS A 261 -13.89 -7.29 12.63
C HIS A 261 -13.86 -5.83 12.13
N ARG A 262 -12.72 -5.43 11.52
CA ARG A 262 -12.46 -4.05 11.09
C ARG A 262 -11.77 -4.00 9.73
N ILE A 263 -11.97 -2.88 9.04
CA ILE A 263 -11.10 -2.45 7.93
C ILE A 263 -10.21 -1.34 8.43
N ARG A 264 -8.90 -1.52 8.25
CA ARG A 264 -7.87 -0.59 8.70
C ARG A 264 -7.25 0.09 7.48
N LYS A 265 -6.97 1.37 7.59
CA LYS A 265 -6.21 2.15 6.61
C LYS A 265 -4.84 2.44 7.18
N VAL A 266 -3.80 2.07 6.42
CA VAL A 266 -2.41 2.39 6.73
C VAL A 266 -1.92 3.43 5.73
N ARG A 267 -1.41 4.55 6.25
CA ARG A 267 -0.80 5.62 5.46
C ARG A 267 0.69 5.68 5.71
N CYS A 268 1.45 5.72 4.62
CA CYS A 268 2.88 5.99 4.70
C CYS A 268 3.11 7.51 4.84
N GLY A 269 3.65 7.96 5.97
CA GLY A 269 4.08 9.34 6.18
C GLY A 269 5.47 9.57 5.57
N VAL A 270 5.67 10.73 4.95
CA VAL A 270 6.90 11.12 4.24
C VAL A 270 8.09 11.48 5.15
N GLU A 271 7.96 11.40 6.48
CA GLU A 271 8.99 11.83 7.44
C GLU A 271 9.39 10.73 8.44
N GLY A 272 10.67 10.72 8.84
CA GLY A 272 11.39 9.65 9.54
C GLY A 272 10.73 9.02 10.77
N TRP A 273 11.06 7.74 11.02
CA TRP A 273 10.68 6.82 12.12
C TRP A 273 9.19 6.73 12.55
N ARG A 274 8.29 7.62 12.10
CA ARG A 274 6.82 7.55 12.28
C ARG A 274 6.10 7.38 10.93
N SER A 275 6.68 6.54 10.09
CA SER A 275 6.31 6.44 8.68
C SER A 275 5.03 5.67 8.40
N TRP A 276 4.38 4.98 9.35
CA TRP A 276 3.16 4.20 9.06
C TRP A 276 2.07 4.46 10.09
N GLN A 277 1.03 5.22 9.73
CA GLN A 277 -0.11 5.48 10.59
C GLN A 277 -1.25 4.51 10.27
N VAL A 278 -1.71 3.77 11.28
CA VAL A 278 -2.87 2.88 11.19
C VAL A 278 -4.09 3.55 11.80
N THR A 279 -5.20 3.53 11.08
CA THR A 279 -6.51 4.04 11.51
C THR A 279 -7.63 3.04 11.19
N THR A 280 -8.68 2.97 12.01
CA THR A 280 -9.88 2.21 11.68
C THR A 280 -10.80 3.05 10.79
N ILE A 281 -11.21 2.51 9.63
CA ILE A 281 -12.13 3.21 8.71
C ILE A 281 -13.52 2.57 8.63
N ALA A 282 -13.66 1.30 9.01
CA ALA A 282 -14.95 0.61 9.09
C ALA A 282 -14.91 -0.52 10.13
N GLY A 283 -16.05 -0.79 10.78
CA GLY A 283 -16.19 -1.86 11.77
C GLY A 283 -16.19 -1.36 13.22
N ASP A 284 -17.18 -1.80 13.99
CA ASP A 284 -17.33 -1.56 15.43
C ASP A 284 -16.57 -2.57 16.31
N GLY A 285 -16.04 -3.64 15.70
CA GLY A 285 -15.37 -4.74 16.40
C GLY A 285 -16.31 -5.88 16.78
N GLN A 286 -17.53 -5.89 16.28
CA GLN A 286 -18.53 -6.93 16.57
C GLN A 286 -18.78 -7.75 15.32
N ALA A 287 -18.78 -9.08 15.46
CA ALA A 287 -18.98 -10.04 14.36
C ALA A 287 -20.42 -10.06 13.82
N ARG A 288 -20.86 -8.97 13.19
CA ARG A 288 -22.20 -8.79 12.63
C ARG A 288 -22.12 -8.11 11.27
N VAL A 289 -23.18 -8.24 10.48
CA VAL A 289 -23.31 -7.56 9.19
C VAL A 289 -24.31 -6.42 9.36
N VAL A 290 -23.82 -5.20 9.56
CA VAL A 290 -24.65 -4.00 9.76
C VAL A 290 -24.16 -2.88 8.87
N ASP A 291 -25.01 -2.43 7.94
CA ASP A 291 -24.72 -1.30 7.06
C ASP A 291 -24.84 0.02 7.84
N ALA A 292 -23.79 0.84 7.80
CA ALA A 292 -23.78 2.18 8.39
C ALA A 292 -22.54 2.95 7.90
N HIS A 293 -22.27 4.11 8.50
CA HIS A 293 -21.07 4.89 8.22
C HIS A 293 -19.91 4.52 9.16
N GLY A 294 -18.74 4.28 8.59
CA GLY A 294 -17.49 4.10 9.30
C GLY A 294 -17.54 3.04 10.41
N THR A 295 -17.14 3.43 11.62
CA THR A 295 -17.12 2.58 12.81
C THR A 295 -18.49 2.32 13.43
N ALA A 296 -19.56 2.96 12.92
CA ALA A 296 -20.93 2.59 13.29
C ALA A 296 -21.41 1.34 12.53
N ALA A 297 -20.73 0.96 11.44
CA ALA A 297 -21.01 -0.29 10.73
C ALA A 297 -20.37 -1.46 11.48
N SER A 298 -21.04 -2.61 11.51
CA SER A 298 -20.42 -3.87 11.94
C SER A 298 -19.90 -4.63 10.73
N MET A 299 -18.77 -5.30 10.90
CA MET A 299 -18.17 -6.20 9.92
C MET A 299 -18.08 -7.60 10.53
N LYS A 300 -18.17 -8.66 9.73
CA LYS A 300 -18.06 -10.04 10.19
C LYS A 300 -16.83 -10.70 9.59
N SER A 301 -15.74 -10.73 10.36
CA SER A 301 -14.47 -11.37 9.97
C SER A 301 -14.07 -11.09 8.51
N PRO A 302 -13.84 -9.81 8.15
CA PRO A 302 -13.49 -9.44 6.79
C PRO A 302 -12.20 -10.16 6.38
N SER A 303 -12.22 -10.84 5.22
CA SER A 303 -11.12 -11.72 4.79
C SER A 303 -10.35 -11.12 3.61
N GLY A 304 -10.97 -11.08 2.43
CA GLY A 304 -10.38 -10.51 1.23
C GLY A 304 -10.81 -9.06 1.06
N VAL A 305 -9.91 -8.21 0.56
CA VAL A 305 -10.23 -6.81 0.20
C VAL A 305 -9.56 -6.43 -1.11
N VAL A 306 -10.29 -5.73 -1.99
CA VAL A 306 -9.73 -5.04 -3.16
C VAL A 306 -10.19 -3.60 -3.19
N CYS A 307 -9.34 -2.70 -3.70
CA CYS A 307 -9.67 -1.30 -3.93
C CYS A 307 -9.85 -1.05 -5.43
N ILE A 308 -10.94 -0.38 -5.81
CA ILE A 308 -11.26 0.02 -7.17
C ILE A 308 -11.71 1.47 -7.12
N HIS A 309 -10.88 2.40 -7.62
CA HIS A 309 -11.17 3.85 -7.62
C HIS A 309 -11.58 4.39 -6.24
N GLY A 310 -10.89 3.96 -5.18
CA GLY A 310 -11.16 4.37 -3.80
C GLY A 310 -12.33 3.65 -3.11
N TRP A 311 -13.09 2.83 -3.84
CA TRP A 311 -14.11 1.95 -3.27
C TRP A 311 -13.49 0.62 -2.85
N LEU A 312 -13.74 0.19 -1.63
CA LEU A 312 -13.28 -1.12 -1.15
C LEU A 312 -14.38 -2.15 -1.31
N TYR A 313 -14.06 -3.30 -1.88
CA TYR A 313 -14.91 -4.48 -1.89
C TYR A 313 -14.30 -5.52 -0.97
N VAL A 314 -15.05 -5.89 0.05
CA VAL A 314 -14.60 -6.72 1.16
C VAL A 314 -15.43 -7.99 1.19
N VAL A 315 -14.77 -9.14 1.24
CA VAL A 315 -15.42 -10.43 1.41
C VAL A 315 -15.57 -10.74 2.90
N GLU A 316 -16.79 -11.13 3.28
CA GLU A 316 -17.14 -11.64 4.60
C GLU A 316 -17.82 -13.01 4.45
N PRO A 317 -17.93 -13.82 5.50
CA PRO A 317 -18.72 -15.05 5.46
C PRO A 317 -20.17 -14.76 5.06
N GLY A 318 -20.57 -15.28 3.91
CA GLY A 318 -21.90 -15.15 3.30
C GLY A 318 -22.14 -13.87 2.50
N THR A 319 -21.27 -12.87 2.54
CA THR A 319 -21.54 -11.55 1.93
C THR A 319 -20.32 -10.89 1.29
N VAL A 320 -20.59 -9.96 0.37
CA VAL A 320 -19.62 -8.97 -0.12
C VAL A 320 -20.10 -7.60 0.32
N ARG A 321 -19.23 -6.89 1.02
CA ARG A 321 -19.44 -5.54 1.53
C ARG A 321 -18.72 -4.54 0.65
N CYS A 322 -19.26 -3.33 0.56
CA CYS A 322 -18.62 -2.21 -0.11
C CYS A 322 -18.40 -1.08 0.88
N VAL A 323 -17.21 -0.49 0.90
CA VAL A 323 -16.89 0.72 1.64
C VAL A 323 -16.60 1.84 0.64
N SER A 324 -17.43 2.87 0.66
CA SER A 324 -17.24 4.06 -0.18
C SER A 324 -16.05 4.91 0.28
N PRO A 325 -15.48 5.75 -0.60
CA PRO A 325 -14.42 6.71 -0.22
C PRO A 325 -14.83 7.63 0.94
N MET A 326 -16.14 7.90 1.07
CA MET A 326 -16.70 8.73 2.15
C MET A 326 -16.94 7.94 3.44
N GLY A 327 -16.67 6.64 3.48
CA GLY A 327 -16.80 5.80 4.68
C GLY A 327 -18.15 5.11 4.86
N ARG A 328 -19.13 5.28 3.96
CA ARG A 328 -20.38 4.50 4.00
C ARG A 328 -20.11 3.03 3.67
N VAL A 329 -20.59 2.13 4.52
CA VAL A 329 -20.50 0.67 4.35
C VAL A 329 -21.87 0.11 3.97
N THR A 330 -21.93 -0.69 2.90
CA THR A 330 -23.16 -1.32 2.40
C THR A 330 -22.93 -2.78 2.02
N THR A 331 -23.95 -3.62 2.18
CA THR A 331 -23.93 -4.99 1.65
C THR A 331 -24.31 -4.96 0.17
N VAL A 332 -23.40 -5.42 -0.70
CA VAL A 332 -23.60 -5.36 -2.16
C VAL A 332 -23.90 -6.71 -2.79
N ALA A 333 -23.55 -7.82 -2.13
CA ALA A 333 -23.97 -9.14 -2.55
C ALA A 333 -24.05 -10.12 -1.37
N GLY A 334 -24.89 -11.15 -1.49
CA GLY A 334 -24.99 -12.20 -0.48
C GLY A 334 -25.93 -11.89 0.68
N SER A 335 -26.08 -12.85 1.58
CA SER A 335 -26.92 -12.75 2.78
C SER A 335 -26.28 -13.46 3.97
N GLN A 336 -26.49 -12.92 5.17
CA GLN A 336 -26.00 -13.49 6.42
C GLN A 336 -26.86 -14.65 6.95
N HIS A 337 -28.08 -14.83 6.43
CA HIS A 337 -29.08 -15.74 7.01
C HIS A 337 -29.18 -17.08 6.27
N GLU A 338 -28.60 -17.20 5.09
CA GLU A 338 -28.71 -18.39 4.25
C GLU A 338 -27.39 -18.62 3.49
N CYS A 339 -26.76 -19.76 3.73
CA CYS A 339 -25.68 -20.23 2.86
C CYS A 339 -26.29 -20.91 1.61
N GLY A 340 -25.58 -20.84 0.50
CA GLY A 340 -26.02 -21.43 -0.77
C GLY A 340 -25.10 -21.02 -1.91
N TYR A 341 -25.45 -21.37 -3.14
CA TYR A 341 -24.61 -21.16 -4.33
C TYR A 341 -25.33 -20.38 -5.44
N ALA A 342 -26.44 -19.71 -5.13
CA ALA A 342 -27.28 -19.05 -6.11
C ALA A 342 -26.54 -17.87 -6.79
N ASP A 343 -26.51 -17.88 -8.11
CA ASP A 343 -26.03 -16.80 -8.99
C ASP A 343 -27.22 -15.85 -9.24
N MET A 344 -27.27 -14.75 -8.49
CA MET A 344 -28.36 -13.77 -8.53
C MET A 344 -27.83 -12.36 -8.32
N ALA A 345 -28.70 -11.35 -8.46
CA ALA A 345 -28.36 -9.96 -8.24
C ALA A 345 -28.30 -9.62 -6.75
N GLY A 346 -27.27 -8.88 -6.35
CA GLY A 346 -27.17 -8.27 -5.03
C GLY A 346 -27.32 -9.26 -3.88
N THR A 347 -28.15 -8.88 -2.91
CA THR A 347 -28.41 -9.67 -1.69
C THR A 347 -29.19 -10.96 -1.93
N ASP A 348 -29.67 -11.21 -3.15
CA ASP A 348 -30.28 -12.48 -3.53
C ASP A 348 -29.22 -13.53 -3.88
N ALA A 349 -27.99 -13.12 -4.22
CA ALA A 349 -26.88 -14.06 -4.35
C ALA A 349 -26.68 -14.85 -3.05
N ARG A 350 -26.16 -16.07 -3.16
CA ARG A 350 -25.81 -16.89 -2.00
C ARG A 350 -24.38 -17.38 -2.13
N PHE A 351 -23.66 -17.30 -1.02
CA PHE A 351 -22.30 -17.78 -0.86
C PHE A 351 -22.24 -18.81 0.28
N ASN A 352 -21.19 -19.62 0.24
CA ASN A 352 -20.78 -20.50 1.32
C ASN A 352 -19.26 -20.39 1.47
N ASN A 353 -18.79 -19.16 1.61
CA ASN A 353 -17.40 -18.86 1.91
C ASN A 353 -17.17 -18.89 3.43
N SER A 354 -16.08 -19.51 3.85
CA SER A 354 -15.59 -19.45 5.23
C SER A 354 -14.95 -18.09 5.52
N THR A 355 -14.28 -17.95 6.66
CA THR A 355 -13.47 -16.77 7.01
C THR A 355 -12.24 -16.54 6.11
N GLN A 356 -12.03 -17.36 5.07
CA GLN A 356 -10.86 -17.31 4.20
C GLN A 356 -11.17 -16.92 2.75
N GLY A 357 -12.34 -16.32 2.49
CA GLY A 357 -12.67 -15.84 1.14
C GLY A 357 -11.59 -14.92 0.56
N ARG A 358 -11.16 -15.19 -0.68
CA ARG A 358 -10.19 -14.38 -1.43
C ARG A 358 -10.93 -13.56 -2.48
N ILE A 359 -10.39 -12.41 -2.82
CA ILE A 359 -10.94 -11.50 -3.83
C ILE A 359 -9.80 -10.83 -4.59
N THR A 360 -9.99 -10.62 -5.88
CA THR A 360 -9.07 -9.91 -6.75
C THR A 360 -9.85 -9.12 -7.82
N SER A 361 -9.21 -8.15 -8.46
CA SER A 361 -9.81 -7.36 -9.52
C SER A 361 -8.82 -7.12 -10.64
N ASN A 362 -9.33 -6.96 -11.86
CA ASN A 362 -8.54 -6.53 -13.01
C ASN A 362 -8.37 -5.00 -13.09
N GLY A 363 -8.86 -4.25 -12.10
CA GLY A 363 -8.83 -2.78 -12.07
C GLY A 363 -9.78 -2.09 -13.07
N LYS A 364 -10.39 -2.85 -13.99
CA LYS A 364 -11.33 -2.37 -15.03
C LYS A 364 -12.79 -2.69 -14.70
N GLY A 365 -13.07 -3.02 -13.43
CA GLY A 365 -14.42 -3.29 -12.91
C GLY A 365 -14.81 -4.75 -12.82
N LEU A 366 -14.02 -5.70 -13.35
CA LEU A 366 -14.25 -7.12 -13.05
C LEU A 366 -13.67 -7.45 -11.68
N VAL A 367 -14.48 -8.08 -10.85
CA VAL A 367 -14.09 -8.59 -9.52
C VAL A 367 -14.34 -10.08 -9.48
N CYS A 368 -13.35 -10.83 -9.01
CA CYS A 368 -13.42 -12.28 -8.84
C CYS A 368 -13.19 -12.64 -7.38
N LEU A 369 -13.94 -13.60 -6.85
CA LEU A 369 -13.81 -14.07 -5.48
C LEU A 369 -13.97 -15.58 -5.34
N THR A 370 -13.38 -16.16 -4.29
CA THR A 370 -13.56 -17.58 -3.96
C THR A 370 -14.80 -17.81 -3.10
N ASP A 371 -15.60 -18.78 -3.51
CA ASP A 371 -16.75 -19.28 -2.77
C ASP A 371 -16.43 -20.69 -2.25
N PHE A 372 -15.70 -20.69 -1.13
CA PHE A 372 -14.87 -21.79 -0.65
C PHE A 372 -15.61 -23.13 -0.54
N HIS A 373 -16.67 -23.23 0.29
CA HIS A 373 -17.34 -24.51 0.50
C HIS A 373 -18.21 -24.91 -0.68
N ASN A 374 -18.60 -23.96 -1.53
CA ASN A 374 -19.27 -24.24 -2.79
C ASN A 374 -18.31 -24.67 -3.90
N LYS A 375 -16.98 -24.60 -3.67
CA LYS A 375 -15.93 -24.97 -4.63
C LYS A 375 -16.09 -24.20 -5.95
N ARG A 376 -16.41 -22.92 -5.84
CA ARG A 376 -16.66 -22.05 -6.99
C ARG A 376 -15.76 -20.83 -6.99
N LEU A 377 -15.42 -20.38 -8.19
CA LEU A 377 -14.97 -19.02 -8.42
C LEU A 377 -16.16 -18.20 -8.88
N ARG A 378 -16.44 -17.09 -8.21
CA ARG A 378 -17.56 -16.21 -8.52
C ARG A 378 -17.01 -14.88 -9.04
N SER A 379 -17.75 -14.22 -9.90
CA SER A 379 -17.41 -12.86 -10.33
C SER A 379 -18.64 -11.97 -10.38
N PHE A 380 -18.36 -10.68 -10.38
CA PHE A 380 -19.35 -9.65 -10.67
C PHE A 380 -18.66 -8.47 -11.33
N MET A 381 -19.47 -7.69 -12.06
CA MET A 381 -19.04 -6.41 -12.58
C MET A 381 -19.40 -5.32 -11.59
N VAL A 382 -18.41 -4.50 -11.28
CA VAL A 382 -18.62 -3.22 -10.62
C VAL A 382 -18.89 -2.21 -11.73
N HIS A 383 -20.17 -1.85 -11.88
CA HIS A 383 -20.54 -0.67 -12.65
C HIS A 383 -20.12 0.56 -11.87
N ILE A 384 -18.96 1.08 -12.23
CA ILE A 384 -18.62 2.45 -11.91
C ILE A 384 -19.53 3.27 -12.83
N GLU A 385 -20.67 3.75 -12.32
CA GLU A 385 -21.32 4.92 -12.94
C GLU A 385 -20.20 5.89 -13.20
N SER A 386 -19.95 6.22 -14.47
CA SER A 386 -18.74 6.90 -14.92
C SER A 386 -18.34 7.99 -13.93
N ALA A 387 -17.51 7.61 -12.96
CA ALA A 387 -16.66 8.53 -12.28
C ALA A 387 -15.81 8.99 -13.45
N VAL A 388 -16.00 10.25 -13.84
CA VAL A 388 -15.14 10.92 -14.82
C VAL A 388 -13.74 10.41 -14.51
N SER A 389 -13.17 9.61 -15.41
CA SER A 389 -11.84 9.03 -15.18
C SER A 389 -10.94 10.23 -15.02
N ILE A 390 -10.56 10.52 -13.77
CA ILE A 390 -9.61 11.59 -13.50
C ILE A 390 -8.29 10.96 -13.91
N PRO A 391 -7.68 11.39 -15.02
CA PRO A 391 -6.36 10.89 -15.36
C PRO A 391 -5.44 11.14 -14.17
N PRO A 392 -4.48 10.24 -13.91
CA PRO A 392 -3.51 10.46 -12.83
C PRO A 392 -2.88 11.84 -13.01
N SER A 393 -2.66 12.54 -11.89
CA SER A 393 -2.07 13.88 -11.93
C SER A 393 -0.74 13.84 -12.68
N THR A 394 -0.64 14.58 -13.77
CA THR A 394 0.61 14.77 -14.53
C THR A 394 1.47 15.87 -13.91
N LEU A 395 0.98 16.57 -12.89
CA LEU A 395 1.61 17.77 -12.32
C LEU A 395 3.10 17.59 -12.03
N HIS A 396 3.52 16.47 -11.43
CA HIS A 396 4.94 16.26 -11.15
C HIS A 396 5.77 16.10 -12.42
N ALA A 397 5.31 15.31 -13.40
CA ALA A 397 6.00 15.13 -14.68
C ALA A 397 6.03 16.43 -15.49
N ASP A 398 4.93 17.20 -15.46
CA ASP A 398 4.82 18.50 -16.11
C ASP A 398 5.82 19.49 -15.49
N LEU A 399 5.96 19.52 -14.16
CA LEU A 399 6.91 20.35 -13.43
C LEU A 399 8.37 19.94 -13.64
N GLU A 400 8.67 18.64 -13.77
CA GLU A 400 10.00 18.15 -14.18
C GLU A 400 10.33 18.57 -15.62
N GLY A 401 9.33 18.52 -16.51
CA GLY A 401 9.44 18.94 -17.90
C GLY A 401 9.85 20.40 -18.07
N LEU A 402 9.43 21.29 -17.17
CA LEU A 402 9.79 22.71 -17.21
C LEU A 402 11.31 22.94 -17.23
N ILE A 403 12.08 22.14 -16.49
CA ILE A 403 13.55 22.27 -16.42
C ILE A 403 14.22 21.88 -17.75
N SER A 404 13.55 21.09 -18.57
CA SER A 404 14.07 20.60 -19.86
C SER A 404 13.69 21.50 -21.04
N ASP A 405 12.78 22.46 -20.85
CA ASP A 405 12.32 23.39 -21.88
C ASP A 405 12.59 24.85 -21.50
N ALA A 406 13.63 25.40 -22.13
CA ALA A 406 14.06 26.79 -21.92
C ALA A 406 12.96 27.83 -22.19
N SER A 407 11.94 27.50 -23.00
CA SER A 407 10.85 28.43 -23.32
C SER A 407 9.88 28.65 -22.16
N THR A 408 9.89 27.76 -21.16
CA THR A 408 8.97 27.79 -20.01
C THR A 408 9.58 28.39 -18.75
N THR A 409 10.86 28.76 -18.81
CA THR A 409 11.67 29.22 -17.67
C THR A 409 12.24 30.61 -17.92
N ASP A 410 12.45 31.40 -16.87
CA ASP A 410 12.97 32.76 -16.95
C ASP A 410 14.40 32.91 -16.38
N PHE A 411 15.00 31.82 -15.91
CA PHE A 411 16.33 31.84 -15.28
C PHE A 411 17.18 30.63 -15.66
N THR A 412 18.49 30.84 -15.81
CA THR A 412 19.45 29.79 -16.17
C THR A 412 20.58 29.68 -15.15
N ILE A 413 20.85 28.47 -14.68
CA ILE A 413 22.03 28.15 -13.87
C ILE A 413 22.99 27.35 -14.75
N THR A 414 24.16 27.91 -15.05
CA THR A 414 25.20 27.23 -15.82
C THR A 414 26.14 26.49 -14.86
N VAL A 415 26.31 25.19 -15.07
CA VAL A 415 27.15 24.30 -14.25
C VAL A 415 27.97 23.43 -15.20
N GLU A 416 29.30 23.38 -15.02
CA GLU A 416 30.20 22.61 -15.90
C GLU A 416 30.01 22.92 -17.41
N GLY A 417 29.66 24.17 -17.75
CA GLY A 417 29.37 24.60 -19.11
C GLY A 417 28.04 24.10 -19.70
N LYS A 418 27.24 23.36 -18.92
CA LYS A 418 25.87 22.96 -19.25
C LYS A 418 24.87 23.90 -18.61
N ASN A 419 23.71 24.10 -19.25
CA ASN A 419 22.66 24.97 -18.75
C ASN A 419 21.54 24.17 -18.09
N LEU A 420 21.14 24.59 -16.89
CA LEU A 420 19.94 24.14 -16.20
C LEU A 420 18.93 25.28 -16.16
N HIS A 421 17.73 25.03 -16.67
CA HIS A 421 16.67 26.02 -16.78
C HIS A 421 15.74 25.95 -15.56
N THR A 422 15.31 27.09 -15.04
CA THR A 422 14.50 27.16 -13.80
C THR A 422 13.69 28.45 -13.73
N LEU A 423 12.73 28.50 -12.80
CA LEU A 423 11.92 29.68 -12.52
C LEU A 423 12.55 30.52 -11.40
N ARG A 424 12.87 31.78 -11.69
CA ARG A 424 13.42 32.75 -10.76
C ARG A 424 12.53 32.92 -9.53
N GLY A 425 11.22 33.10 -9.75
CA GLY A 425 10.24 33.28 -8.68
C GLY A 425 10.17 32.07 -7.75
N LEU A 426 10.37 30.86 -8.28
CA LEU A 426 10.38 29.63 -7.49
C LEU A 426 11.64 29.52 -6.62
N LEU A 427 12.81 29.85 -7.17
CA LEU A 427 14.07 29.92 -6.41
C LEU A 427 13.92 30.88 -5.21
N ILE A 428 13.43 32.08 -5.47
CA ILE A 428 13.20 33.12 -4.44
C ILE A 428 12.21 32.63 -3.38
N ALA A 429 11.07 32.08 -3.79
CA ALA A 429 10.02 31.66 -2.87
C ALA A 429 10.44 30.50 -1.97
N ARG A 430 11.27 29.59 -2.47
CA ARG A 430 11.64 28.36 -1.76
C ARG A 430 12.97 28.43 -1.03
N SER A 431 13.82 29.40 -1.36
CA SER A 431 15.14 29.54 -0.76
C SER A 431 15.40 30.97 -0.31
N SER A 432 15.62 31.14 1.00
CA SER A 432 16.05 32.42 1.55
C SER A 432 17.42 32.86 1.04
N HIS A 433 18.27 31.93 0.60
CA HIS A 433 19.53 32.23 -0.06
C HIS A 433 19.28 32.92 -1.41
N PHE A 434 18.44 32.34 -2.27
CA PHE A 434 18.12 32.93 -3.57
C PHE A 434 17.27 34.19 -3.44
N SER A 435 16.34 34.29 -2.48
CA SER A 435 15.65 35.57 -2.23
C SER A 435 16.64 36.67 -1.86
N ALA A 436 17.59 36.40 -0.96
CA ALA A 436 18.63 37.37 -0.61
C ALA A 436 19.55 37.73 -1.79
N MET A 437 19.82 36.81 -2.71
CA MET A 437 20.69 37.04 -3.88
C MET A 437 19.96 37.74 -5.04
N LEU A 438 18.70 37.39 -5.28
CA LEU A 438 17.95 37.77 -6.49
C LEU A 438 16.95 38.92 -6.26
N ASP A 439 16.56 39.22 -5.02
CA ASP A 439 15.66 40.35 -4.69
C ASP A 439 16.41 41.61 -4.22
N SER A 440 17.72 41.54 -4.06
CA SER A 440 18.57 42.59 -3.51
C SER A 440 19.27 43.43 -4.60
N ASN A 441 20.04 44.46 -4.23
CA ASN A 441 20.81 45.29 -5.18
C ASN A 441 22.07 44.58 -5.76
N PHE A 442 22.15 43.25 -5.68
CA PHE A 442 23.28 42.47 -6.20
C PHE A 442 23.29 42.43 -7.73
N LYS A 443 24.42 42.06 -8.35
CA LYS A 443 24.55 42.06 -9.82
C LYS A 443 23.62 41.01 -10.45
N GLU A 444 23.50 39.88 -9.77
CA GLU A 444 22.67 38.73 -10.10
C GLU A 444 21.18 39.10 -10.11
N SER A 445 20.77 40.13 -9.36
CA SER A 445 19.38 40.57 -9.38
C SER A 445 18.97 41.21 -10.71
N LYS A 446 19.93 41.72 -11.49
CA LYS A 446 19.69 42.32 -12.81
C LYS A 446 19.82 41.33 -13.97
N GLY A 447 20.39 40.16 -13.72
CA GLY A 447 20.61 39.12 -14.73
C GLY A 447 19.54 38.03 -14.70
N ASN A 448 19.48 37.24 -15.77
CA ASN A 448 18.65 36.04 -15.90
C ASN A 448 19.49 34.75 -15.84
N SER A 449 20.75 34.84 -15.44
CA SER A 449 21.62 33.67 -15.30
C SER A 449 22.69 33.82 -14.23
N ILE A 450 23.10 32.69 -13.65
CA ILE A 450 24.28 32.56 -12.78
C ILE A 450 25.13 31.38 -13.23
N THR A 451 26.41 31.38 -12.87
CA THR A 451 27.33 30.27 -13.14
C THR A 451 27.86 29.71 -11.83
N LEU A 452 27.78 28.39 -11.67
CA LEU A 452 28.34 27.65 -10.55
C LEU A 452 29.57 26.86 -11.03
N THR A 453 30.71 27.03 -10.35
CA THR A 453 32.00 26.44 -10.76
C THR A 453 32.41 25.23 -9.93
N ASP A 454 31.89 25.11 -8.71
CA ASP A 454 32.37 24.16 -7.71
C ASP A 454 31.36 23.02 -7.44
N ASP A 455 30.27 23.01 -8.20
CA ASP A 455 29.15 22.10 -8.01
C ASP A 455 28.99 21.18 -9.24
N SER A 456 28.64 19.91 -9.03
CA SER A 456 28.37 18.97 -10.12
C SER A 456 27.02 19.24 -10.77
N PHE A 457 26.94 19.01 -12.09
CA PHE A 457 25.70 19.19 -12.83
C PHE A 457 24.54 18.38 -12.24
N GLU A 458 24.77 17.11 -11.87
CA GLU A 458 23.70 16.23 -11.37
C GLU A 458 23.23 16.61 -9.96
N ALA A 459 24.12 17.08 -9.07
CA ALA A 459 23.70 17.54 -7.75
C ALA A 459 22.83 18.80 -7.85
N VAL A 460 23.26 19.79 -8.64
CA VAL A 460 22.47 21.02 -8.87
C VAL A 460 21.14 20.68 -9.53
N ARG A 461 21.14 19.81 -10.53
CA ARG A 461 19.92 19.32 -11.19
C ARG A 461 18.94 18.66 -10.21
N ALA A 462 19.43 17.81 -9.32
CA ALA A 462 18.61 17.16 -8.31
C ALA A 462 17.95 18.18 -7.34
N VAL A 463 18.70 19.20 -6.90
CA VAL A 463 18.15 20.26 -6.05
C VAL A 463 17.11 21.08 -6.80
N LEU A 464 17.35 21.42 -8.08
CA LEU A 464 16.36 22.15 -8.89
C LEU A 464 15.09 21.34 -9.13
N LEU A 465 15.21 20.05 -9.44
CA LEU A 465 14.05 19.14 -9.55
C LEU A 465 13.27 19.09 -8.24
N TYR A 466 13.95 19.03 -7.10
CA TYR A 466 13.28 19.11 -5.80
C TYR A 466 12.51 20.43 -5.62
N LEU A 467 13.08 21.58 -6.01
CA LEU A 467 12.40 22.86 -5.86
C LEU A 467 11.09 22.90 -6.67
N HIS A 468 11.05 22.27 -7.84
CA HIS A 468 9.86 22.19 -8.68
C HIS A 468 8.86 21.15 -8.18
N THR A 469 9.32 19.97 -7.76
CA THR A 469 8.46 18.81 -7.55
C THR A 469 8.21 18.44 -6.09
N ASP A 470 8.99 19.02 -5.16
CA ASP A 470 9.09 18.64 -3.75
C ASP A 470 9.52 17.17 -3.53
N ARG A 471 10.11 16.52 -4.55
CA ARG A 471 10.64 15.14 -4.50
C ARG A 471 12.16 15.13 -4.66
N LEU A 472 12.84 14.35 -3.82
CA LEU A 472 14.27 14.13 -3.94
C LEU A 472 14.53 12.92 -4.85
N GLN A 473 15.16 13.16 -6.00
CA GLN A 473 15.68 12.13 -6.90
C GLN A 473 17.17 12.38 -7.09
N VAL A 474 18.03 11.58 -6.44
CA VAL A 474 19.48 11.76 -6.48
C VAL A 474 20.20 10.41 -6.60
N PRO A 475 21.18 10.26 -7.50
CA PRO A 475 22.11 9.14 -7.49
C PRO A 475 22.93 9.12 -6.20
N ASP A 476 23.25 7.93 -5.68
CA ASP A 476 23.89 7.78 -4.37
C ASP A 476 25.26 8.48 -4.28
N GLU A 477 25.99 8.57 -5.40
CA GLU A 477 27.28 9.25 -5.51
C GLU A 477 27.20 10.78 -5.30
N HIS A 478 26.04 11.40 -5.56
CA HIS A 478 25.83 12.84 -5.42
C HIS A 478 25.10 13.24 -4.12
N ALA A 479 24.70 12.27 -3.29
CA ALA A 479 23.86 12.54 -2.12
C ALA A 479 24.50 13.52 -1.10
N VAL A 480 25.82 13.40 -0.86
CA VAL A 480 26.56 14.28 0.05
C VAL A 480 26.64 15.71 -0.50
N GLU A 481 26.76 15.84 -1.82
CA GLU A 481 26.80 17.15 -2.47
C GLU A 481 25.44 17.82 -2.46
N VAL A 482 24.36 17.06 -2.68
CA VAL A 482 22.99 17.56 -2.52
C VAL A 482 22.73 18.00 -1.08
N LEU A 483 23.23 17.27 -0.07
CA LEU A 483 23.15 17.71 1.32
C LEU A 483 23.87 19.06 1.53
N ARG A 484 25.09 19.21 1.01
CA ARG A 484 25.82 20.50 1.06
C ARG A 484 25.03 21.62 0.39
N LEU A 485 24.49 21.39 -0.81
CA LEU A 485 23.69 22.38 -1.52
C LEU A 485 22.41 22.73 -0.77
N ALA A 486 21.74 21.76 -0.15
CA ALA A 486 20.56 21.99 0.67
C ALA A 486 20.87 22.92 1.85
N MET A 487 22.02 22.73 2.51
CA MET A 487 22.48 23.60 3.59
C MET A 487 22.86 24.99 3.06
N LEU A 488 23.64 25.05 1.97
CA LEU A 488 24.11 26.29 1.34
C LEU A 488 22.95 27.16 0.85
N TRP A 489 21.99 26.55 0.18
CA TRP A 489 20.80 27.21 -0.36
C TRP A 489 19.68 27.32 0.67
N ARG A 490 19.93 26.96 1.93
CA ARG A 490 19.01 27.11 3.07
C ARG A 490 17.65 26.46 2.80
N LEU A 491 17.66 25.17 2.53
CA LEU A 491 16.52 24.30 2.23
C LEU A 491 16.36 23.24 3.34
N PRO A 492 15.76 23.55 4.50
CA PRO A 492 15.76 22.66 5.67
C PRO A 492 15.11 21.30 5.41
N ARG A 493 14.01 21.27 4.65
CA ARG A 493 13.35 20.00 4.31
C ARG A 493 14.21 19.14 3.37
N LEU A 494 14.87 19.75 2.39
CA LEU A 494 15.77 19.02 1.51
C LEU A 494 16.98 18.49 2.26
N GLN A 495 17.50 19.26 3.23
CA GLN A 495 18.56 18.82 4.12
C GLN A 495 18.15 17.52 4.84
N SER A 496 16.98 17.51 5.49
CA SER A 496 16.48 16.31 6.18
C SER A 496 16.24 15.13 5.23
N LEU A 497 15.72 15.38 4.01
CA LEU A 497 15.54 14.33 3.00
C LEU A 497 16.89 13.75 2.52
N ALA A 498 17.90 14.60 2.32
CA ALA A 498 19.23 14.17 1.91
C ALA A 498 19.93 13.38 3.03
N GLU A 499 19.81 13.81 4.29
CA GLU A 499 20.31 13.07 5.46
C GLU A 499 19.63 11.70 5.59
N ASP A 500 18.31 11.61 5.44
CA ASP A 500 17.57 10.34 5.43
C ASP A 500 18.01 9.43 4.26
N HIS A 501 18.21 10.00 3.06
CA HIS A 501 18.70 9.24 1.90
C HIS A 501 20.10 8.66 2.13
N ILE A 502 20.99 9.43 2.75
CA ILE A 502 22.36 8.98 3.09
C ILE A 502 22.31 7.92 4.18
N THR A 503 21.60 8.18 5.30
CA THR A 503 21.59 7.29 6.47
C THR A 503 21.04 5.89 6.16
N ARG A 504 20.03 5.78 5.29
CA ARG A 504 19.47 4.49 4.82
C ARG A 504 20.45 3.62 4.01
N ARG A 505 21.62 4.15 3.65
CA ARG A 505 22.62 3.48 2.81
C ARG A 505 23.97 3.31 3.49
N ILE A 506 24.09 3.78 4.73
CA ILE A 506 25.31 3.60 5.51
C ILE A 506 25.53 2.11 5.79
N THR A 507 26.75 1.66 5.51
CA THR A 507 27.23 0.32 5.79
C THR A 507 28.48 0.40 6.67
N SER A 508 28.91 -0.74 7.22
CA SER A 508 30.15 -0.80 8.01
C SER A 508 31.40 -0.39 7.23
N SER A 509 31.39 -0.51 5.89
CA SER A 509 32.50 -0.07 5.02
C SER A 509 32.42 1.39 4.58
N THR A 510 31.30 2.08 4.79
CA THR A 510 31.09 3.46 4.32
C THR A 510 30.87 4.45 5.46
N VAL A 511 30.51 4.00 6.65
CA VAL A 511 30.17 4.89 7.79
C VAL A 511 31.27 5.89 8.14
N CYS A 512 32.55 5.50 8.04
CA CYS A 512 33.67 6.40 8.37
C CYS A 512 33.83 7.53 7.34
N SER A 513 33.60 7.27 6.05
CA SER A 513 33.67 8.32 5.03
C SER A 513 32.50 9.30 5.18
N PHE A 514 31.31 8.80 5.51
CA PHE A 514 30.14 9.64 5.80
C PHE A 514 30.29 10.43 7.11
N LEU A 515 30.94 9.87 8.14
CA LEU A 515 31.26 10.62 9.36
C LEU A 515 32.19 11.81 9.05
N SER A 516 33.27 11.57 8.29
CA SER A 516 34.18 12.65 7.87
C SER A 516 33.47 13.68 6.98
N ALA A 517 32.54 13.26 6.12
CA ALA A 517 31.73 14.17 5.32
C ALA A 517 30.78 15.01 6.18
N ALA A 518 30.09 14.38 7.14
CA ALA A 518 29.19 15.06 8.05
C ALA A 518 29.93 16.13 8.88
N GLU A 519 31.17 15.84 9.29
CA GLU A 519 31.99 16.81 10.01
C GLU A 519 32.38 18.01 9.16
N ARG A 520 32.85 17.77 7.93
CA ARG A 520 33.19 18.86 7.00
C ARG A 520 32.01 19.77 6.67
N LEU A 521 30.80 19.19 6.64
CA LEU A 521 29.57 19.92 6.34
C LEU A 521 28.90 20.51 7.58
N HIS A 522 29.38 20.20 8.79
CA HIS A 522 28.69 20.49 10.05
C HIS A 522 27.25 19.93 10.10
N ALA A 523 27.02 18.77 9.49
CA ALA A 523 25.73 18.08 9.48
C ALA A 523 25.56 17.29 10.79
N THR A 524 24.98 17.93 11.81
CA THR A 524 24.92 17.41 13.18
C THR A 524 24.15 16.10 13.32
N GLU A 525 23.00 15.97 12.64
CA GLU A 525 22.16 14.77 12.71
C GLU A 525 22.82 13.57 12.03
N LEU A 526 23.36 13.77 10.82
CA LEU A 526 24.11 12.72 10.10
C LEU A 526 25.34 12.28 10.90
N ARG A 527 26.07 13.24 11.49
CA ARG A 527 27.22 12.94 12.35
C ARG A 527 26.81 12.09 13.55
N ALA A 528 25.76 12.49 14.27
CA ALA A 528 25.25 11.74 15.43
C ALA A 528 24.84 10.31 15.04
N PHE A 529 24.18 10.15 13.89
CA PHE A 529 23.83 8.84 13.35
C PHE A 529 25.08 7.98 13.07
N CYS A 530 26.09 8.54 12.38
CA CYS A 530 27.33 7.83 12.05
C CYS A 530 28.07 7.36 13.31
N VAL A 531 28.23 8.23 14.31
CA VAL A 531 28.86 7.87 15.59
C VAL A 531 28.10 6.72 16.26
N ARG A 532 26.77 6.83 16.34
CA ARG A 532 25.91 5.79 16.92
C ARG A 532 26.03 4.46 16.17
N TYR A 533 26.05 4.50 14.84
CA TYR A 533 26.21 3.32 14.00
C TYR A 533 27.55 2.63 14.26
N ILE A 534 28.65 3.40 14.37
CA ILE A 534 29.98 2.85 14.64
C ILE A 534 30.03 2.19 16.02
N VAL A 535 29.48 2.83 17.05
CA VAL A 535 29.44 2.27 18.41
C VAL A 535 28.67 0.94 18.42
N LEU A 536 27.51 0.88 17.78
CA LEU A 536 26.68 -0.33 17.72
C LEU A 536 27.28 -1.46 16.87
N ASN A 537 28.09 -1.14 15.86
CA ASN A 537 28.62 -2.10 14.89
C ASN A 537 30.16 -2.14 14.86
N PHE A 538 30.81 -1.83 15.98
CA PHE A 538 32.26 -1.56 16.02
C PHE A 538 33.10 -2.71 15.45
N GLY A 539 32.77 -3.97 15.78
CA GLY A 539 33.49 -5.13 15.27
C GLY A 539 33.48 -5.21 13.73
N SER A 540 32.33 -4.97 13.10
CA SER A 540 32.19 -4.97 11.64
C SER A 540 32.87 -3.75 10.99
N VAL A 541 32.81 -2.59 11.66
CA VAL A 541 33.47 -1.37 11.17
C VAL A 541 34.99 -1.50 11.24
N GLN A 542 35.53 -2.05 12.34
CA GLN A 542 36.96 -2.32 12.49
C GLN A 542 37.45 -3.34 11.46
N ALA A 543 36.68 -4.41 11.21
CA ALA A 543 37.00 -5.43 10.20
C ALA A 543 37.03 -4.87 8.77
N SER A 544 36.26 -3.81 8.48
CA SER A 544 36.25 -3.15 7.16
C SER A 544 37.54 -2.38 6.83
N GLY A 545 38.41 -2.13 7.83
CA GLY A 545 39.61 -1.32 7.69
C GLY A 545 39.36 0.20 7.59
N THR A 546 38.11 0.64 7.44
CA THR A 546 37.77 2.07 7.26
C THR A 546 37.91 2.89 8.53
N PHE A 547 37.88 2.26 9.71
CA PHE A 547 38.03 2.95 10.99
C PHE A 547 39.36 3.69 11.13
N ALA A 548 40.43 3.13 10.55
CA ALA A 548 41.76 3.74 10.55
C ALA A 548 41.88 4.98 9.65
N SER A 549 40.88 5.24 8.79
CA SER A 549 40.85 6.39 7.88
C SER A 549 40.26 7.66 8.50
N LEU A 550 39.77 7.59 9.74
CA LEU A 550 39.25 8.76 10.47
C LEU A 550 40.41 9.65 10.93
N ASP A 551 40.17 10.97 10.88
CA ASP A 551 41.09 11.95 11.47
C ASP A 551 41.25 11.70 12.98
N LYS A 552 42.42 12.05 13.51
CA LYS A 552 42.83 11.75 14.88
C LYS A 552 41.81 12.22 15.93
N ASP A 553 41.22 13.39 15.73
CA ASP A 553 40.24 13.98 16.66
C ASP A 553 38.92 13.20 16.66
N LEU A 554 38.38 12.88 15.49
CA LEU A 554 37.20 12.02 15.31
C LEU A 554 37.43 10.62 15.88
N LEU A 555 38.61 10.06 15.67
CA LEU A 555 38.99 8.75 16.18
C LEU A 555 39.06 8.74 17.72
N CYS A 556 39.64 9.78 18.33
CA CYS A 556 39.66 9.92 19.79
C CYS A 556 38.25 10.03 20.39
N GLU A 557 37.36 10.80 19.77
CA GLU A 557 35.98 10.96 20.22
C GLU A 557 35.15 9.68 20.08
N VAL A 558 35.26 8.99 18.96
CA VAL A 558 34.55 7.71 18.76
C VAL A 558 35.04 6.66 19.76
N ILE A 559 36.34 6.61 20.04
CA ILE A 559 36.90 5.71 21.07
C ILE A 559 36.37 6.07 22.47
N GLN A 560 36.25 7.35 22.80
CA GLN A 560 35.64 7.77 24.07
C GLN A 560 34.17 7.33 24.15
N SER A 561 33.44 7.44 23.05
CA SER A 561 32.03 7.05 22.95
C SER A 561 31.81 5.53 23.03
N ILE A 562 32.80 4.72 22.67
CA ILE A 562 32.77 3.25 22.80
C ILE A 562 33.05 2.79 24.25
N ARG A 563 33.80 3.59 25.04
CA ARG A 563 34.16 3.26 26.43
C ARG A 563 33.02 3.50 27.43
N ILE A 564 31.96 4.17 27.00
CA ILE A 564 30.71 4.42 27.73
C ILE A 564 29.71 3.33 27.32
#